data_AF-A0A9E1YRB3-F1
#
_entry.id   AF-A0A9E1YRB3-F1
#
_cell.length_a   1.000
_cell.length_b   1.000
_cell.length_c   1.000
_cell.angle_alpha   90.00
_cell.angle_beta   90.00
_cell.angle_gamma   90.00
#
_symmetry.space_group_name_H-M   'P 1'
#
loop_
_entity.id
_entity.type
_entity.pdbx_description
1 polymer ?
#
loop_
_entity_poly.entity_id
_entity_poly.type
_entity_poly.pdbx_seq_one_letter_code
_entity_poly.pdbx_strand_id
1 'polypeptide(L)' 'MIGKLTGKVDTLEESWAILDVGGVGYQLSCSARTLRGMG' A
#
# COMPACT_ATOMS: atom_id res chain seq x y z
N MET A 1 -3.72 -16.62 0.44
CA MET A 1 -4.28 -16.05 -0.81
C MET A 1 -5.09 -14.82 -0.42
N ILE A 2 -4.76 -13.63 -0.93
CA ILE A 2 -5.41 -12.35 -0.60
C ILE A 2 -5.83 -11.68 -1.90
N GLY A 3 -7.11 -11.33 -2.05
CA GLY A 3 -7.65 -10.73 -3.29
C GLY A 3 -7.87 -9.22 -3.24
N LYS A 4 -8.03 -8.64 -2.04
CA LYS A 4 -8.22 -7.20 -1.83
C LYS A 4 -7.85 -6.83 -0.40
N LEU A 5 -7.31 -5.63 -0.24
CA LEU A 5 -7.12 -4.98 1.06
C LEU A 5 -7.79 -3.60 1.03
N THR A 6 -8.21 -3.10 2.20
CA THR A 6 -8.76 -1.76 2.37
C THR A 6 -8.28 -1.24 3.71
N GLY A 7 -7.69 -0.06 3.72
CA GLY A 7 -6.95 0.45 4.88
C GLY A 7 -6.43 1.86 4.63
N LYS A 8 -5.55 2.31 5.51
CA LYS A 8 -4.89 3.61 5.41
C LYS A 8 -3.49 3.42 4.86
N VAL A 9 -3.08 4.30 3.95
CA VAL A 9 -1.68 4.34 3.53
C VAL A 9 -0.87 4.87 4.70
N ASP A 10 0.06 4.05 5.18
CA ASP A 10 0.91 4.36 6.31
C ASP A 10 2.27 4.90 5.82
N THR A 11 2.90 4.18 4.90
CA THR A 11 4.20 4.55 4.31
C THR A 11 4.14 4.46 2.79
N LEU A 12 4.75 5.43 2.09
CA LEU A 12 4.81 5.51 0.63
C LEU A 12 6.26 5.72 0.19
N GLU A 13 6.78 4.80 -0.61
CA GLU A 13 8.10 4.87 -1.23
C GLU A 13 7.99 4.76 -2.75
N GLU A 14 9.11 4.89 -3.46
CA GLU A 14 9.10 4.92 -4.93
C GLU A 14 8.71 3.58 -5.59
N SER A 15 8.88 2.46 -4.88
CA SER A 15 8.66 1.09 -5.39
C SER A 15 7.71 0.22 -4.55
N TRP A 16 7.34 0.69 -3.37
CA TRP A 16 6.46 -0.03 -2.44
C TRP A 16 5.69 0.93 -1.54
N ALA A 17 4.66 0.41 -0.87
CA ALA A 17 3.92 1.11 0.17
C ALA A 17 3.55 0.16 1.30
N ILE A 18 3.32 0.68 2.50
CA ILE A 18 2.67 -0.04 3.59
C ILE A 18 1.23 0.45 3.72
N LEU A 19 0.30 -0.50 3.70
CA LEU A 19 -1.12 -0.27 3.98
C LEU A 19 -1.45 -0.81 5.37
N ASP A 20 -1.84 0.06 6.29
CA ASP A 20 -2.38 -0.34 7.58
C ASP A 20 -3.85 -0.79 7.40
N VAL A 21 -4.08 -2.08 7.66
CA VAL A 21 -5.40 -2.70 7.68
C VAL A 21 -5.71 -3.17 9.09
N GLY A 22 -6.28 -2.28 9.90
CA GLY A 22 -6.75 -2.60 11.25
C GLY A 22 -5.63 -2.86 12.26
N GLY A 23 -4.49 -2.19 12.12
CA GLY A 23 -3.31 -2.35 12.96
C GLY A 23 -2.26 -3.32 12.40
N VAL A 24 -2.48 -3.86 11.19
CA VAL A 24 -1.53 -4.76 10.51
C VAL A 24 -1.01 -4.08 9.24
N GLY A 25 0.32 -3.89 9.17
CA GLY A 25 0.99 -3.33 8.01
C GLY A 25 1.20 -4.36 6.91
N TYR A 26 0.56 -4.15 5.76
CA TYR A 26 0.75 -4.94 4.55
C TYR A 26 1.69 -4.22 3.59
N GLN A 27 2.83 -4.81 3.28
CA GLN A 27 3.71 -4.31 2.24
C GLN A 27 3.13 -4.64 0.85
N LEU A 28 2.95 -3.61 0.03
CA LEU A 28 2.44 -3.69 -1.33
C LEU A 28 3.55 -3.30 -2.31
N SER A 29 3.64 -4.01 -3.42
CA SER A 29 4.43 -3.61 -4.58
C SER A 29 3.48 -3.38 -5.75
N CYS A 30 3.55 -2.19 -6.34
CA CYS A 30 2.76 -1.83 -7.52
C CYS A 30 3.52 -0.80 -8.36
N SER A 31 3.00 -0.48 -9.54
CA SER A 31 3.68 0.43 -10.47
C SER A 31 3.90 1.82 -9.87
N ALA A 32 4.98 2.50 -10.25
CA ALA A 32 5.26 3.88 -9.82
C ALA A 32 4.09 4.83 -10.14
N ARG A 33 3.34 4.60 -11.23
CA ARG A 33 2.12 5.35 -11.56
C ARG A 33 1.04 5.20 -10.49
N THR A 34 0.85 3.98 -9.98
CA THR A 34 -0.13 3.68 -8.93
C THR A 34 0.28 4.33 -7.61
N LEU A 35 1.56 4.20 -7.21
CA LEU A 35 2.09 4.79 -5.99
C LEU A 35 1.97 6.32 -6.00
N ARG A 36 2.27 6.97 -7.14
CA ARG A 36 2.11 8.43 -7.31
C ARG A 36 0.67 8.92 -7.19
N GLY A 37 -0.33 8.07 -7.42
CA GLY A 37 -1.74 8.41 -7.22
C GLY A 37 -2.25 8.19 -5.79
N MET A 38 -1.41 7.67 -4.89
CA MET A 38 -1.75 7.41 -3.48
C MET A 38 -1.30 8.52 -2.53
N GLY A 39 -0.42 9.41 -2.97
CA GLY A 39 -0.08 10.66 -2.26
C GLY A 39 -1.04 11.77 -2.65
#